data_AF-A1HTF8-F1
#
_entry.id   AF-A1HTF8-F1
#
_cell.length_a   1.000
_cell.length_b   1.000
_cell.length_c   1.000
_cell.angle_alpha   90.00
_cell.angle_beta   90.00
_cell.angle_gamma   90.00
#
_symmetry.space_group_name_H-M   'P 1'
#
loop_
_entity.id
_entity.type
_entity.pdbx_description
1 polymer ?
#
loop_
_entity_poly.entity_id
_entity_poly.type
_entity_poly.pdbx_seq_one_letter_code
_entity_poly.pdbx_strand_id
1 'polypeptide(L)'
;MRNNRYSVFAIVAIFVVIAVAGAFALLRPPAQKPAPLPTPPPAPAQPAPPPPQPIPGMPPFDADKYKAEPTVAVWMADKGQVEHMPLEKYLEGVIAQEMEPDWPLEALKAQAIASRTLTISAIEAGTIRRLHNADVSTSKDELQAYAPQKVNAAVRDAVEATRGQVLLYAGSLIYAIYHSSNGQINATKEESFPKEIPQPTPYFQPVTDDSFRYTPANIQAWEVKIPAGEVAAAVGYSGNPGDITILEKGPSGRILFIGAGDKKVYGAEFRKAVGYDRLKSTLITEMTFDGSHFIFKGKGWGNGVGLCQWGAYTFAKDGRSAEEILKHYYVGAEIRKLWD
;
A
#
# COMPACT_ATOMS: atom_id res chain seq x y z
N MET A 1 -13.74 -41.68 -49.37
CA MET A 1 -13.00 -40.70 -50.18
C MET A 1 -13.38 -39.29 -49.72
N ARG A 2 -12.40 -38.39 -49.77
CA ARG A 2 -12.34 -37.04 -49.18
C ARG A 2 -13.35 -36.01 -49.72
N ASN A 3 -13.74 -35.11 -48.81
CA ASN A 3 -13.77 -33.64 -48.88
C ASN A 3 -14.96 -32.82 -49.43
N ASN A 4 -15.13 -31.69 -48.70
CA ASN A 4 -15.63 -30.34 -49.06
C ASN A 4 -17.16 -30.13 -49.04
N ARG A 5 -17.72 -28.98 -48.63
CA ARG A 5 -17.26 -27.71 -48.02
C ARG A 5 -18.52 -26.84 -47.72
N TYR A 6 -18.47 -26.04 -46.64
CA TYR A 6 -19.07 -24.69 -46.42
C TYR A 6 -20.59 -24.38 -46.57
N SER A 7 -21.16 -23.93 -45.43
CA SER A 7 -21.76 -22.59 -45.17
C SER A 7 -23.11 -22.11 -45.74
N VAL A 8 -24.05 -21.91 -44.80
CA VAL A 8 -24.95 -20.75 -44.50
C VAL A 8 -26.10 -20.34 -45.46
N PHE A 9 -27.23 -20.01 -44.80
CA PHE A 9 -28.41 -19.18 -45.14
C PHE A 9 -29.70 -19.87 -45.65
N ALA A 10 -30.79 -19.72 -44.88
CA ALA A 10 -32.08 -19.20 -45.35
C ALA A 10 -33.08 -18.93 -44.20
N ILE A 11 -33.58 -17.69 -44.18
CA ILE A 11 -34.62 -17.07 -43.34
C ILE A 11 -36.00 -17.45 -43.87
N VAL A 12 -37.04 -17.65 -43.03
CA VAL A 12 -38.43 -17.18 -43.28
C VAL A 12 -39.19 -17.01 -41.95
N ALA A 13 -39.81 -15.84 -41.76
CA ALA A 13 -40.77 -15.49 -40.72
C ALA A 13 -42.22 -15.90 -41.09
N ILE A 14 -43.14 -16.05 -40.11
CA ILE A 14 -44.51 -15.48 -40.09
C ILE A 14 -45.36 -15.98 -38.89
N PHE A 15 -46.04 -14.98 -38.29
CA PHE A 15 -47.15 -14.88 -37.32
C PHE A 15 -48.05 -16.06 -36.92
N VAL A 16 -48.39 -16.11 -35.62
CA VAL A 16 -49.75 -16.42 -35.10
C VAL A 16 -50.06 -15.50 -33.89
N VAL A 17 -51.32 -15.10 -33.80
CA VAL A 17 -51.92 -14.00 -33.02
C VAL A 17 -52.97 -14.57 -32.03
N ILE A 18 -52.99 -14.05 -30.79
CA ILE A 18 -54.11 -13.97 -29.78
C ILE A 18 -54.53 -15.32 -29.12
N ALA A 19 -54.72 -15.48 -27.80
CA ALA A 19 -55.62 -14.72 -26.93
C ALA A 19 -55.39 -14.91 -25.41
N VAL A 20 -55.51 -13.81 -24.66
CA VAL A 20 -56.28 -13.63 -23.41
C VAL A 20 -55.99 -14.58 -22.23
N ALA A 21 -55.04 -14.16 -21.38
CA ALA A 21 -55.07 -14.38 -19.94
C ALA A 21 -54.38 -13.22 -19.19
N GLY A 22 -54.65 -11.99 -19.62
CA GLY A 22 -54.09 -10.77 -19.03
C GLY A 22 -55.20 -9.85 -18.53
N ALA A 23 -55.81 -10.21 -17.40
CA ALA A 23 -56.72 -9.29 -16.69
C ALA A 23 -56.87 -9.56 -15.19
N PHE A 24 -56.40 -10.70 -14.65
CA PHE A 24 -56.56 -11.01 -13.21
C PHE A 24 -55.28 -10.89 -12.36
N ALA A 25 -54.13 -10.58 -12.97
CA ALA A 25 -52.87 -10.38 -12.25
C ALA A 25 -52.55 -8.90 -11.93
N LEU A 26 -53.38 -7.95 -12.37
CA LEU A 26 -53.15 -6.50 -12.22
C LEU A 26 -53.95 -5.85 -11.06
N LEU A 27 -54.56 -6.64 -10.17
CA LEU A 27 -55.35 -6.14 -9.03
C LEU A 27 -54.87 -6.64 -7.66
N ARG A 28 -53.65 -7.19 -7.56
CA ARG A 28 -53.05 -7.45 -6.25
C ARG A 28 -52.27 -6.20 -5.82
N PRO A 29 -52.60 -5.57 -4.69
CA PRO A 29 -51.72 -4.54 -4.14
C PRO A 29 -50.33 -5.16 -3.91
N PRO A 30 -49.25 -4.42 -4.18
CA PRO A 30 -47.89 -4.90 -3.92
C PRO A 30 -47.78 -5.34 -2.46
N ALA A 31 -47.10 -6.46 -2.23
CA ALA A 31 -46.78 -6.89 -0.88
C ALA A 31 -46.08 -5.74 -0.14
N GLN A 32 -46.53 -5.43 1.09
CA GLN A 32 -45.90 -4.40 1.89
C GLN A 32 -44.41 -4.72 2.03
N LYS A 33 -43.58 -3.75 1.64
CA LYS A 33 -42.14 -3.81 1.86
C LYS A 33 -41.91 -4.07 3.35
N PRO A 34 -41.10 -5.06 3.75
CA PRO A 34 -40.77 -5.29 5.15
C PRO A 34 -40.33 -3.96 5.77
N ALA A 35 -40.88 -3.62 6.94
CA ALA A 35 -40.44 -2.46 7.68
C ALA A 35 -38.91 -2.55 7.86
N PRO A 36 -38.16 -1.45 7.66
CA PRO A 36 -36.76 -1.42 8.03
C PRO A 36 -36.63 -1.90 9.47
N LEU A 37 -35.71 -2.83 9.73
CA LEU A 37 -35.34 -3.14 11.10
C LEU A 37 -34.97 -1.82 11.80
N PRO A 38 -35.42 -1.59 13.04
CA PRO A 38 -35.02 -0.40 13.78
C PRO A 38 -33.49 -0.33 13.76
N THR A 39 -32.97 0.80 13.31
CA THR A 39 -31.53 1.08 13.38
C THR A 39 -31.10 0.87 14.82
N PRO A 40 -30.10 0.03 15.10
CA PRO A 40 -29.58 -0.09 16.45
C PRO A 40 -29.20 1.32 16.93
N PRO A 41 -29.45 1.65 18.21
CA PRO A 41 -29.04 2.93 18.76
C PRO A 41 -27.55 3.13 18.45
N PRO A 42 -27.13 4.37 18.10
CA PRO A 42 -25.71 4.65 17.86
C PRO A 42 -24.92 4.13 19.06
N ALA A 43 -23.88 3.36 18.77
CA ALA A 43 -22.96 2.91 19.81
C ALA A 43 -22.53 4.14 20.65
N PRO A 44 -22.40 4.00 21.98
CA PRO A 44 -21.92 5.10 22.81
C PRO A 44 -20.67 5.68 22.17
N ALA A 45 -20.64 6.99 21.96
CA ALA A 45 -19.47 7.67 21.39
C ALA A 45 -18.25 7.24 22.22
N GLN A 46 -17.33 6.51 21.59
CA GLN A 46 -16.06 6.20 22.24
C GLN A 46 -15.42 7.54 22.61
N PRO A 47 -14.89 7.69 23.84
CA PRO A 47 -14.18 8.91 24.22
C PRO A 47 -13.11 9.18 23.16
N ALA A 48 -13.02 10.45 22.73
CA ALA A 48 -12.02 10.86 21.75
C ALA A 48 -10.64 10.38 22.21
N PRO A 49 -9.83 9.77 21.32
CA PRO A 49 -8.51 9.32 21.69
C PRO A 49 -7.70 10.49 22.27
N PRO A 50 -6.83 10.24 23.26
CA PRO A 50 -6.00 11.29 23.84
C PRO A 50 -5.17 11.96 22.75
N PRO A 51 -4.84 13.27 22.90
CA PRO A 51 -4.09 14.00 21.90
C PRO A 51 -2.72 13.36 21.66
N PRO A 52 -2.22 13.35 20.41
CA PRO A 52 -0.89 12.85 20.07
C PRO A 52 0.20 13.45 20.97
N GLN A 53 1.05 12.59 21.52
CA GLN A 53 2.19 13.01 22.35
C GLN A 53 3.47 13.10 21.51
N PRO A 54 4.41 14.02 21.80
CA PRO A 54 5.70 14.09 21.13
C PRO A 54 6.45 12.74 21.14
N ILE A 55 7.11 12.43 20.03
CA ILE A 55 7.87 11.18 19.89
C ILE A 55 9.27 11.37 20.48
N PRO A 56 9.69 10.55 21.46
CA PRO A 56 11.05 10.61 22.00
C PRO A 56 12.11 10.50 20.89
N GLY A 57 13.03 11.46 20.85
CA GLY A 57 14.10 11.50 19.85
C GLY A 57 13.71 12.07 18.48
N MET A 58 12.48 12.55 18.30
CA MET A 58 12.09 13.33 17.12
C MET A 58 11.83 14.79 17.52
N PRO A 59 12.61 15.76 17.01
CA PRO A 59 12.37 17.16 17.30
C PRO A 59 11.15 17.69 16.53
N PRO A 60 10.52 18.79 17.01
CA PRO A 60 9.53 19.52 16.22
C PRO A 60 10.09 19.89 14.84
N PHE A 61 9.25 19.78 13.82
CA PHE A 61 9.64 20.08 12.45
C PHE A 61 9.70 21.59 12.23
N ASP A 62 10.84 22.07 11.74
CA ASP A 62 11.04 23.47 11.36
C ASP A 62 10.43 23.75 9.98
N ALA A 63 9.12 23.99 9.97
CA ALA A 63 8.37 24.30 8.75
C ALA A 63 8.85 25.59 8.06
N ASP A 64 9.53 26.48 8.79
CA ASP A 64 10.00 27.76 8.26
C ASP A 64 11.12 27.60 7.22
N LYS A 65 11.82 26.46 7.20
CA LYS A 65 12.76 26.09 6.13
C LYS A 65 12.09 25.93 4.75
N TYR A 66 10.79 25.69 4.72
CA TYR A 66 10.03 25.27 3.53
C TYR A 66 8.91 26.27 3.19
N LYS A 67 9.11 27.57 3.41
CA LYS A 67 8.10 28.62 3.08
C LYS A 67 7.84 28.77 1.57
N ALA A 68 8.71 28.23 0.74
CA ALA A 68 8.56 28.16 -0.72
C ALA A 68 8.95 26.76 -1.20
N GLU A 69 8.45 26.37 -2.37
CA GLU A 69 8.83 25.10 -2.99
C GLU A 69 10.35 25.03 -3.19
N PRO A 70 11.03 24.00 -2.64
CA PRO A 70 12.46 23.84 -2.85
C PRO A 70 12.76 23.31 -4.25
N THR A 71 13.88 23.76 -4.81
CA THR A 71 14.55 23.03 -5.90
C THR A 71 15.41 21.95 -5.28
N VAL A 72 15.24 20.70 -5.72
CA VAL A 72 15.96 19.53 -5.20
C VAL A 72 17.03 19.08 -6.17
N ALA A 73 18.19 18.70 -5.64
CA ALA A 73 19.20 17.93 -6.35
C ALA A 73 18.77 16.45 -6.40
N VAL A 74 18.49 15.94 -7.59
CA VAL A 74 18.00 14.58 -7.85
C VAL A 74 19.14 13.74 -8.42
N TRP A 75 19.53 12.68 -7.71
CA TRP A 75 20.36 11.64 -8.29
C TRP A 75 19.55 10.81 -9.29
N MET A 76 19.89 10.94 -10.57
CA MET A 76 19.31 10.18 -11.68
C MET A 76 20.04 8.85 -11.81
N ALA A 77 19.56 7.82 -11.10
CA ALA A 77 20.26 6.55 -10.94
C ALA A 77 20.55 5.82 -12.28
N ASP A 78 19.67 5.98 -13.27
CA ASP A 78 19.82 5.42 -14.62
C ASP A 78 20.89 6.12 -15.46
N LYS A 79 21.13 7.41 -15.20
CA LYS A 79 22.12 8.23 -15.90
C LYS A 79 23.45 8.38 -15.16
N GLY A 80 23.46 8.11 -13.85
CA GLY A 80 24.62 8.31 -13.00
C GLY A 80 25.01 9.78 -12.83
N GLN A 81 24.03 10.69 -12.78
CA GLN A 81 24.27 12.13 -12.64
C GLN A 81 23.25 12.83 -11.75
N VAL A 82 23.57 14.05 -11.30
CA VAL A 82 22.64 14.91 -10.54
C VAL A 82 21.95 15.90 -11.48
N GLU A 83 20.63 15.97 -11.40
CA GLU A 83 19.80 16.99 -12.05
C GLU A 83 19.10 17.86 -10.99
N HIS A 84 18.74 19.10 -11.32
CA HIS A 84 18.01 19.99 -10.40
C HIS A 84 16.60 20.24 -10.95
N MET A 85 15.59 20.07 -10.10
CA MET A 85 14.20 20.35 -10.48
C MET A 85 13.36 20.79 -9.28
N PRO A 86 12.22 21.47 -9.51
CA PRO A 86 11.26 21.74 -8.45
C PRO A 86 10.76 20.44 -7.80
N LEU A 87 10.59 20.44 -6.48
CA LEU A 87 10.17 19.25 -5.74
C LEU A 87 8.83 18.68 -6.24
N GLU A 88 7.86 19.53 -6.56
CA GLU A 88 6.56 19.07 -7.05
C GLU A 88 6.70 18.39 -8.42
N LYS A 89 7.64 18.86 -9.26
CA LYS A 89 7.92 18.22 -10.54
C LYS A 89 8.54 16.83 -10.37
N TYR A 90 9.43 16.67 -9.38
CA TYR A 90 9.96 15.37 -9.00
C TYR A 90 8.83 14.44 -8.53
N LEU A 91 7.92 14.94 -7.68
CA LEU A 91 6.80 14.17 -7.17
C LEU A 91 5.86 13.67 -8.26
N GLU A 92 5.57 14.45 -9.30
CA GLU A 92 4.77 13.95 -10.45
C GLU A 92 5.31 12.61 -10.97
N GLY A 93 6.64 12.51 -11.17
CA GLY A 93 7.29 11.30 -11.64
C GLY A 93 7.26 10.15 -10.62
N VAL A 94 7.28 10.47 -9.32
CA VAL A 94 7.10 9.49 -8.25
C VAL A 94 5.68 8.92 -8.27
N ILE A 95 4.66 9.78 -8.23
CA ILE A 95 3.26 9.36 -8.17
C ILE A 95 2.87 8.54 -9.41
N ALA A 96 3.36 8.95 -10.59
CA ALA A 96 3.08 8.24 -11.84
C ALA A 96 3.69 6.83 -11.92
N GLN A 97 4.64 6.50 -11.04
CA GLN A 97 5.23 5.17 -10.94
C GLN A 97 4.70 4.36 -9.76
N GLU A 98 4.38 5.02 -8.65
CA GLU A 98 3.95 4.37 -7.41
C GLU A 98 2.47 3.96 -7.43
N MET A 99 1.63 4.69 -8.16
CA MET A 99 0.23 4.33 -8.41
C MET A 99 -0.05 4.33 -9.92
N GLU A 100 -1.08 3.59 -10.35
CA GLU A 100 -1.53 3.74 -11.73
C GLU A 100 -2.06 5.17 -11.95
N PRO A 101 -1.62 5.89 -12.99
CA PRO A 101 -1.94 7.30 -13.16
C PRO A 101 -3.43 7.62 -13.33
N ASP A 102 -4.30 6.64 -13.62
CA ASP A 102 -5.74 6.80 -13.80
C ASP A 102 -6.57 6.39 -12.57
N TRP A 103 -5.91 6.09 -11.45
CA TRP A 103 -6.58 5.82 -10.18
C TRP A 103 -7.39 7.02 -9.67
N PRO A 104 -8.38 6.80 -8.78
CA PRO A 104 -9.19 7.85 -8.21
C PRO A 104 -8.35 9.01 -7.65
N LEU A 105 -8.76 10.24 -7.95
CA LEU A 105 -8.00 11.45 -7.60
C LEU A 105 -7.65 11.53 -6.11
N GLU A 106 -8.57 11.17 -5.21
CA GLU A 106 -8.30 11.20 -3.76
C GLU A 106 -7.24 10.18 -3.32
N ALA A 107 -7.10 9.04 -4.02
CA ALA A 107 -6.01 8.10 -3.77
C ALA A 107 -4.66 8.66 -4.25
N LEU A 108 -4.63 9.28 -5.43
CA LEU A 108 -3.44 9.95 -5.96
C LEU A 108 -3.01 11.12 -5.07
N LYS A 109 -3.96 11.91 -4.54
CA LYS A 109 -3.71 12.99 -3.58
C LYS A 109 -3.12 12.45 -2.27
N ALA A 110 -3.67 11.35 -1.73
CA ALA A 110 -3.12 10.71 -0.54
C ALA A 110 -1.66 10.26 -0.76
N GLN A 111 -1.38 9.64 -1.91
CA GLN A 111 -0.03 9.26 -2.30
C GLN A 111 0.88 10.48 -2.45
N ALA A 112 0.41 11.58 -3.04
CA ALA A 112 1.19 12.81 -3.20
C ALA A 112 1.64 13.39 -1.85
N ILE A 113 0.73 13.48 -0.87
CA ILE A 113 1.06 13.96 0.48
C ILE A 113 2.04 13.00 1.19
N ALA A 114 1.80 11.69 1.10
CA ALA A 114 2.69 10.68 1.70
C ALA A 114 4.10 10.73 1.07
N SER A 115 4.19 10.73 -0.26
CA SER A 115 5.46 10.80 -1.00
C SER A 115 6.19 12.12 -0.77
N ARG A 116 5.48 13.27 -0.66
CA ARG A 116 6.10 14.55 -0.28
C ARG A 116 6.70 14.49 1.12
N THR A 117 5.93 13.97 2.07
CA THR A 117 6.38 13.81 3.47
C THR A 117 7.62 12.91 3.53
N LEU A 118 7.60 11.75 2.86
CA LEU A 118 8.73 10.83 2.80
C LEU A 118 9.96 11.51 2.16
N THR A 119 9.75 12.25 1.07
CA THR A 119 10.79 13.02 0.38
C THR A 119 11.47 14.02 1.32
N ILE A 120 10.70 14.89 1.99
CA ILE A 120 11.26 15.87 2.92
C ILE A 120 11.94 15.18 4.11
N SER A 121 11.37 14.07 4.61
CA SER A 121 12.00 13.31 5.71
C SER A 121 13.38 12.76 5.31
N ALA A 122 13.54 12.32 4.05
CA ALA A 122 14.81 11.82 3.54
C ALA A 122 15.85 12.95 3.36
N ILE A 123 15.39 14.13 2.95
CA ILE A 123 16.22 15.35 2.84
C ILE A 123 16.73 15.78 4.22
N GLU A 124 15.84 15.92 5.21
CA GLU A 124 16.22 16.29 6.59
C GLU A 124 17.16 15.25 7.21
N ALA A 125 16.96 13.96 6.90
CA ALA A 125 17.84 12.88 7.36
C ALA A 125 19.19 12.82 6.61
N GLY A 126 19.33 13.52 5.48
CA GLY A 126 20.52 13.50 4.63
C GLY A 126 20.84 12.12 4.04
N THR A 127 19.83 11.26 3.86
CA THR A 127 20.02 9.86 3.48
C THR A 127 20.68 9.73 2.10
N ILE A 128 20.13 10.41 1.10
CA ILE A 128 20.68 10.40 -0.26
C ILE A 128 21.95 11.24 -0.35
N ARG A 129 22.04 12.31 0.44
CA ARG A 129 23.22 13.18 0.47
C ARG A 129 24.49 12.43 0.84
N ARG A 130 24.40 11.46 1.76
CA ARG A 130 25.53 10.61 2.16
C ARG A 130 25.98 9.64 1.06
N LEU A 131 25.11 9.28 0.13
CA LEU A 131 25.39 8.32 -0.94
C LEU A 131 25.89 9.02 -2.22
N HIS A 132 25.20 10.08 -2.62
CA HIS A 132 25.32 10.67 -3.96
C HIS A 132 25.57 12.18 -3.95
N ASN A 133 25.70 12.80 -2.76
CA ASN A 133 25.74 14.26 -2.61
C ASN A 133 24.54 14.96 -3.29
N ALA A 134 23.36 14.33 -3.21
CA ALA A 134 22.08 14.80 -3.75
C ALA A 134 20.99 14.77 -2.66
N ASP A 135 19.88 15.46 -2.88
CA ASP A 135 18.77 15.54 -1.92
C ASP A 135 17.87 14.29 -1.99
N VAL A 136 17.58 13.83 -3.21
CA VAL A 136 16.66 12.71 -3.51
C VAL A 136 17.21 11.82 -4.61
N SER A 137 16.63 10.62 -4.80
CA SER A 137 17.07 9.64 -5.81
C SER A 137 15.88 9.06 -6.57
N THR A 138 16.09 8.77 -7.87
CA THR A 138 15.11 8.06 -8.71
C THR A 138 15.15 6.53 -8.54
N SER A 139 16.05 6.00 -7.71
CA SER A 139 16.12 4.58 -7.41
C SER A 139 15.10 4.17 -6.35
N LYS A 140 14.24 3.20 -6.69
CA LYS A 140 13.27 2.60 -5.75
C LYS A 140 13.93 1.93 -4.54
N ASP A 141 15.19 1.49 -4.68
CA ASP A 141 15.93 0.82 -3.60
C ASP A 141 16.53 1.83 -2.61
N GLU A 142 16.62 3.10 -3.00
CA GLU A 142 17.20 4.18 -2.19
C GLU A 142 16.13 5.08 -1.58
N LEU A 143 15.03 5.31 -2.29
CA LEU A 143 13.94 6.17 -1.82
C LEU A 143 12.57 5.73 -2.32
N GLN A 144 12.23 6.07 -3.57
CA GLN A 144 10.90 5.89 -4.15
C GLN A 144 11.04 5.60 -5.65
N ALA A 145 10.07 4.90 -6.23
CA ALA A 145 10.09 4.61 -7.65
C ALA A 145 9.75 5.87 -8.47
N TYR A 146 10.34 6.00 -9.67
CA TYR A 146 10.22 7.21 -10.49
C TYR A 146 10.05 6.87 -11.98
N ALA A 147 9.03 7.46 -12.63
CA ALA A 147 8.75 7.28 -14.06
C ALA A 147 8.04 8.53 -14.67
N PRO A 148 8.78 9.61 -14.98
CA PRO A 148 8.21 10.88 -15.45
C PRO A 148 7.46 10.75 -16.78
N GLN A 149 7.79 9.74 -17.58
CA GLN A 149 7.10 9.42 -18.84
C GLN A 149 5.66 8.93 -18.64
N LYS A 150 5.27 8.51 -17.43
CA LYS A 150 3.91 8.05 -17.11
C LYS A 150 2.98 9.18 -16.63
N VAL A 151 3.50 10.40 -16.45
CA VAL A 151 2.76 11.51 -15.87
C VAL A 151 1.61 11.95 -16.78
N ASN A 152 0.38 11.83 -16.30
CA ASN A 152 -0.83 12.30 -16.99
C ASN A 152 -1.44 13.53 -16.27
N ALA A 153 -2.63 13.96 -16.71
CA ALA A 153 -3.33 15.09 -16.10
C ALA A 153 -3.74 14.81 -14.65
N ALA A 154 -4.30 13.63 -14.36
CA ALA A 154 -4.75 13.27 -13.02
C ALA A 154 -3.61 13.28 -11.97
N VAL A 155 -2.42 12.83 -12.35
CA VAL A 155 -1.22 12.92 -11.50
C VAL A 155 -0.85 14.38 -11.23
N ARG A 156 -0.84 15.24 -12.26
CA ARG A 156 -0.55 16.67 -12.08
C ARG A 156 -1.59 17.34 -11.19
N ASP A 157 -2.87 17.06 -11.41
CA ASP A 157 -3.96 17.59 -10.61
C ASP A 157 -3.87 17.15 -9.14
N ALA A 158 -3.46 15.90 -8.89
CA ALA A 158 -3.25 15.39 -7.52
C ALA A 158 -2.09 16.07 -6.81
N VAL A 159 -0.96 16.24 -7.50
CA VAL A 159 0.23 16.92 -6.96
C VAL A 159 -0.08 18.39 -6.69
N GLU A 160 -0.70 19.08 -7.63
CA GLU A 160 -1.09 20.50 -7.50
C GLU A 160 -2.11 20.73 -6.39
N ALA A 161 -3.18 19.92 -6.34
CA ALA A 161 -4.21 20.06 -5.31
C ALA A 161 -3.70 19.77 -3.89
N THR A 162 -2.55 19.12 -3.75
CA THR A 162 -1.89 18.81 -2.47
C THR A 162 -0.54 19.49 -2.31
N ARG A 163 -0.25 20.48 -3.16
CA ARG A 163 1.03 21.18 -3.21
C ARG A 163 1.45 21.61 -1.81
N GLY A 164 2.70 21.33 -1.42
CA GLY A 164 3.23 21.68 -0.10
C GLY A 164 2.55 21.03 1.12
N GLN A 165 1.63 20.08 0.96
CA GLN A 165 1.02 19.37 2.08
C GLN A 165 1.89 18.17 2.51
N VAL A 166 2.13 18.08 3.82
CA VAL A 166 2.88 16.99 4.48
C VAL A 166 2.17 16.49 5.74
N LEU A 167 2.61 15.36 6.28
CA LEU A 167 2.10 14.78 7.52
C LEU A 167 3.02 15.05 8.69
N LEU A 168 2.46 15.58 9.78
CA LEU A 168 3.11 15.72 11.07
C LEU A 168 2.41 14.85 12.12
N TYR A 169 3.16 14.35 13.10
CA TYR A 169 2.62 13.75 14.31
C TYR A 169 3.18 14.49 15.51
N ALA A 170 2.30 15.07 16.33
CA ALA A 170 2.67 15.92 17.46
C ALA A 170 3.74 16.98 17.10
N GLY A 171 3.56 17.63 15.94
CA GLY A 171 4.47 18.66 15.41
C GLY A 171 5.77 18.15 14.77
N SER A 172 6.04 16.85 14.80
CA SER A 172 7.24 16.25 14.17
C SER A 172 6.90 15.70 12.78
N LEU A 173 7.78 15.87 11.80
CA LEU A 173 7.64 15.29 10.47
C LEU A 173 7.77 13.77 10.56
N ILE A 174 6.79 13.03 10.04
CA ILE A 174 6.79 11.56 10.14
C ILE A 174 7.52 10.88 8.98
N TYR A 175 7.87 9.61 9.15
CA TYR A 175 8.22 8.75 8.01
C TYR A 175 6.93 8.26 7.35
N ALA A 176 6.51 8.87 6.24
CA ALA A 176 5.27 8.48 5.55
C ALA A 176 5.47 7.29 4.59
N ILE A 177 5.80 6.13 5.15
CA ILE A 177 6.01 4.89 4.39
C ILE A 177 4.68 4.42 3.78
N TYR A 178 4.75 3.78 2.62
CA TYR A 178 3.61 3.21 1.92
C TYR A 178 3.99 1.90 1.22
N HIS A 179 2.98 1.19 0.71
CA HIS A 179 3.14 -0.10 0.04
C HIS A 179 1.90 -0.48 -0.79
N SER A 180 2.03 -1.47 -1.68
CA SER A 180 0.95 -1.90 -2.59
C SER A 180 -0.31 -2.38 -1.86
N SER A 181 -0.21 -3.48 -1.08
CA SER A 181 -1.37 -4.04 -0.37
C SER A 181 -0.95 -4.62 0.98
N ASN A 182 -1.62 -4.19 2.05
CA ASN A 182 -1.33 -4.61 3.42
C ASN A 182 -1.83 -6.04 3.72
N GLY A 183 -2.76 -6.56 2.92
CA GLY A 183 -3.44 -7.83 3.21
C GLY A 183 -4.67 -7.67 4.13
N GLN A 184 -5.32 -6.51 4.08
CA GLN A 184 -6.44 -6.04 4.92
C GLN A 184 -6.07 -5.71 6.38
N ILE A 185 -4.78 -5.70 6.73
CA ILE A 185 -4.29 -5.26 8.04
C ILE A 185 -2.88 -4.68 7.92
N ASN A 186 -2.70 -3.45 8.42
CA ASN A 186 -1.40 -2.80 8.46
C ASN A 186 -0.45 -3.46 9.45
N ALA A 187 0.84 -3.32 9.18
CA ALA A 187 1.95 -3.76 10.02
C ALA A 187 2.41 -2.62 10.95
N THR A 188 2.98 -2.98 12.10
CA THR A 188 3.77 -2.05 12.92
C THR A 188 5.17 -1.84 12.32
N LYS A 189 5.95 -0.88 12.83
CA LYS A 189 7.35 -0.75 12.37
C LYS A 189 8.18 -1.98 12.72
N GLU A 190 7.93 -2.63 13.86
CA GLU A 190 8.73 -3.74 14.35
C GLU A 190 8.66 -4.94 13.41
N GLU A 191 7.54 -5.12 12.72
CA GLU A 191 7.31 -6.20 11.76
C GLU A 191 8.06 -6.01 10.43
N SER A 192 8.50 -4.79 10.11
CA SER A 192 8.99 -4.45 8.77
C SER A 192 10.27 -3.59 8.71
N PHE A 193 10.48 -2.72 9.69
CA PHE A 193 11.61 -1.80 9.80
C PHE A 193 12.19 -1.75 11.24
N PRO A 194 12.44 -2.90 11.89
CA PRO A 194 12.83 -2.95 13.30
C PRO A 194 14.18 -2.27 13.57
N LYS A 195 15.06 -2.18 12.57
CA LYS A 195 16.42 -1.61 12.71
C LYS A 195 16.54 -0.25 12.02
N GLU A 196 15.84 -0.08 10.90
CA GLU A 196 15.94 1.07 10.01
C GLU A 196 15.27 2.32 10.59
N ILE A 197 14.21 2.15 11.39
CA ILE A 197 13.53 3.23 12.08
C ILE A 197 13.76 3.07 13.59
N PRO A 198 14.72 3.78 14.19
CA PRO A 198 15.03 3.59 15.61
C PRO A 198 14.00 4.24 16.54
N GLN A 199 13.35 5.33 16.14
CA GLN A 199 12.38 6.06 16.97
C GLN A 199 11.03 5.33 17.04
N PRO A 200 10.25 5.48 18.12
CA PRO A 200 8.87 4.99 18.16
C PRO A 200 8.02 5.60 17.04
N THR A 201 7.10 4.83 16.48
CA THR A 201 6.19 5.28 15.41
C THR A 201 4.74 5.05 15.84
N PRO A 202 4.20 5.82 16.80
CA PRO A 202 2.83 5.63 17.30
C PRO A 202 1.76 5.81 16.22
N TYR A 203 2.10 6.45 15.10
CA TYR A 203 1.24 6.59 13.92
C TYR A 203 1.17 5.33 13.04
N PHE A 204 2.06 4.35 13.22
CA PHE A 204 2.01 3.05 12.53
C PHE A 204 1.29 2.02 13.38
N GLN A 205 -0.03 1.97 13.24
CA GLN A 205 -0.91 1.04 13.94
C GLN A 205 -1.44 -0.06 13.02
N PRO A 206 -1.79 -1.24 13.54
CA PRO A 206 -2.35 -2.35 12.78
C PRO A 206 -3.84 -2.11 12.46
N VAL A 207 -4.13 -1.04 11.71
CA VAL A 207 -5.46 -0.72 11.24
C VAL A 207 -5.90 -1.67 10.13
N THR A 208 -7.19 -1.97 10.06
CA THR A 208 -7.77 -2.85 9.04
C THR A 208 -8.49 -2.04 7.96
N ASP A 209 -8.53 -2.58 6.75
CA ASP A 209 -9.25 -1.99 5.62
C ASP A 209 -9.92 -3.06 4.74
N ASP A 210 -10.64 -2.62 3.70
CA ASP A 210 -11.24 -3.50 2.70
C ASP A 210 -10.47 -3.43 1.35
N SER A 211 -9.13 -3.35 1.40
CA SER A 211 -8.28 -3.24 0.20
C SER A 211 -8.50 -4.38 -0.80
N PHE A 212 -8.88 -5.58 -0.34
CA PHE A 212 -9.09 -6.74 -1.23
C PHE A 212 -10.30 -6.61 -2.16
N ARG A 213 -11.23 -5.70 -1.91
CA ARG A 213 -12.37 -5.44 -2.81
C ARG A 213 -11.93 -5.16 -4.25
N TYR A 214 -10.78 -4.49 -4.41
CA TYR A 214 -10.24 -4.13 -5.73
C TYR A 214 -8.82 -4.64 -6.00
N THR A 215 -8.14 -5.21 -5.00
CA THR A 215 -6.78 -5.78 -5.18
C THR A 215 -6.82 -6.98 -6.15
N PRO A 216 -5.86 -7.14 -7.08
CA PRO A 216 -5.76 -8.32 -7.96
C PRO A 216 -5.66 -9.64 -7.18
N ALA A 217 -6.28 -10.70 -7.72
CA ALA A 217 -6.35 -12.02 -7.05
C ALA A 217 -4.98 -12.61 -6.68
N ASN A 218 -3.97 -12.41 -7.53
CA ASN A 218 -2.59 -12.85 -7.30
C ASN A 218 -1.84 -12.05 -6.21
N ILE A 219 -2.45 -11.00 -5.66
CA ILE A 219 -1.97 -10.24 -4.51
C ILE A 219 -2.84 -10.55 -3.28
N GLN A 220 -4.15 -10.74 -3.46
CA GLN A 220 -5.04 -11.18 -2.39
C GLN A 220 -4.59 -12.52 -1.78
N ALA A 221 -4.18 -13.45 -2.63
CA ALA A 221 -3.58 -14.71 -2.24
C ALA A 221 -2.46 -15.08 -3.21
N TRP A 222 -1.33 -15.52 -2.67
CA TRP A 222 -0.21 -15.97 -3.46
C TRP A 222 0.44 -17.19 -2.81
N GLU A 223 1.12 -17.96 -3.64
CA GLU A 223 1.93 -19.10 -3.23
C GLU A 223 3.31 -19.00 -3.87
N VAL A 224 4.36 -19.35 -3.13
CA VAL A 224 5.70 -19.49 -3.65
C VAL A 224 6.37 -20.73 -3.07
N LYS A 225 7.06 -21.46 -3.94
CA LYS A 225 7.89 -22.63 -3.58
C LYS A 225 9.36 -22.22 -3.61
N ILE A 226 10.06 -22.38 -2.50
CA ILE A 226 11.45 -21.95 -2.32
C ILE A 226 12.29 -23.16 -1.91
N PRO A 227 13.42 -23.44 -2.59
CA PRO A 227 14.32 -24.52 -2.22
C PRO A 227 14.77 -24.43 -0.75
N ALA A 228 14.85 -25.57 -0.07
CA ALA A 228 15.21 -25.64 1.34
C ALA A 228 16.54 -24.95 1.65
N GLY A 229 17.53 -25.12 0.77
CA GLY A 229 18.84 -24.48 0.88
C GLY A 229 18.79 -22.95 0.82
N GLU A 230 17.88 -22.36 0.02
CA GLU A 230 17.71 -20.91 -0.04
C GLU A 230 17.07 -20.37 1.24
N VAL A 231 16.07 -21.07 1.79
CA VAL A 231 15.46 -20.69 3.08
C VAL A 231 16.48 -20.80 4.21
N ALA A 232 17.26 -21.89 4.25
CA ALA A 232 18.33 -22.08 5.22
C ALA A 232 19.41 -21.00 5.11
N ALA A 233 19.83 -20.64 3.90
CA ALA A 233 20.77 -19.56 3.65
C ALA A 233 20.22 -18.19 4.09
N ALA A 234 18.95 -17.90 3.80
CA ALA A 234 18.29 -16.66 4.21
C ALA A 234 18.15 -16.51 5.73
N VAL A 235 18.02 -17.63 6.46
CA VAL A 235 18.03 -17.67 7.93
C VAL A 235 19.44 -17.72 8.51
N GLY A 236 20.44 -18.11 7.72
CA GLY A 236 21.81 -18.39 8.20
C GLY A 236 21.91 -19.67 9.03
N TYR A 237 21.05 -20.66 8.77
CA TYR A 237 21.01 -21.94 9.47
C TYR A 237 21.67 -23.05 8.67
N SER A 238 22.54 -23.84 9.31
CA SER A 238 23.32 -24.92 8.67
C SER A 238 22.85 -26.33 9.06
N GLY A 239 21.82 -26.45 9.90
CA GLY A 239 21.24 -27.73 10.30
C GLY A 239 20.25 -28.27 9.27
N ASN A 240 19.36 -29.18 9.69
CA ASN A 240 18.31 -29.70 8.82
C ASN A 240 17.31 -28.58 8.49
N PRO A 241 17.17 -28.15 7.21
CA PRO A 241 16.30 -27.02 6.87
C PRO A 241 14.86 -27.19 7.35
N GLY A 242 14.34 -28.42 7.41
CA GLY A 242 12.99 -28.72 7.89
C GLY A 242 12.68 -28.30 9.33
N ASP A 243 13.71 -27.99 10.13
CA ASP A 243 13.55 -27.47 11.49
C ASP A 243 13.18 -25.97 11.50
N ILE A 244 13.31 -25.28 10.37
CA ILE A 244 13.00 -23.84 10.23
C ILE A 244 11.49 -23.63 10.33
N THR A 245 11.10 -22.80 11.29
CA THR A 245 9.70 -22.47 11.56
C THR A 245 9.52 -20.96 11.74
N ILE A 246 8.28 -20.49 11.61
CA ILE A 246 7.90 -19.14 12.04
C ILE A 246 7.90 -19.15 13.57
N LEU A 247 8.84 -18.43 14.17
CA LEU A 247 9.03 -18.40 15.62
C LEU A 247 8.06 -17.44 16.30
N GLU A 248 7.75 -16.31 15.64
CA GLU A 248 6.91 -15.26 16.22
C GLU A 248 6.20 -14.47 15.12
N LYS A 249 4.94 -14.10 15.39
CA LYS A 249 4.16 -13.20 14.56
C LYS A 249 3.86 -11.92 15.33
N GLY A 250 3.92 -10.78 14.64
CA GLY A 250 3.56 -9.49 15.21
C GLY A 250 2.05 -9.26 15.21
N PRO A 251 1.60 -8.05 15.64
CA PRO A 251 0.19 -7.73 15.78
C PRO A 251 -0.63 -7.83 14.49
N SER A 252 -0.01 -7.64 13.33
CA SER A 252 -0.68 -7.78 12.03
C SER A 252 -0.81 -9.25 11.57
N GLY A 253 -0.15 -10.17 12.26
CA GLY A 253 0.01 -11.57 11.86
C GLY A 253 1.17 -11.81 10.89
N ARG A 254 1.96 -10.78 10.57
CA ARG A 254 3.21 -10.91 9.81
C ARG A 254 4.26 -11.62 10.64
N ILE A 255 5.17 -12.32 9.96
CA ILE A 255 6.35 -12.91 10.59
C ILE A 255 7.16 -11.79 11.22
N LEU A 256 7.27 -11.81 12.55
CA LEU A 256 8.24 -10.98 13.27
C LEU A 256 9.58 -11.69 13.28
N PHE A 257 9.60 -12.99 13.59
CA PHE A 257 10.81 -13.80 13.58
C PHE A 257 10.61 -15.18 12.94
N ILE A 258 11.64 -15.62 12.22
CA ILE A 258 11.76 -16.95 11.61
C ILE A 258 13.14 -17.53 11.95
N GLY A 259 13.23 -18.84 12.15
CA GLY A 259 14.49 -19.45 12.55
C GLY A 259 14.40 -20.91 12.98
N ALA A 260 15.54 -21.43 13.43
CA ALA A 260 15.75 -22.77 13.99
C ALA A 260 17.01 -22.78 14.86
N GLY A 261 17.01 -23.60 15.92
CA GLY A 261 18.17 -23.71 16.81
C GLY A 261 18.55 -22.37 17.46
N ASP A 262 19.82 -21.98 17.30
CA ASP A 262 20.36 -20.69 17.76
C ASP A 262 20.09 -19.53 16.79
N LYS A 263 19.52 -19.79 15.61
CA LYS A 263 19.27 -18.77 14.59
C LYS A 263 17.87 -18.20 14.73
N LYS A 264 17.81 -16.86 14.77
CA LYS A 264 16.60 -16.05 14.80
C LYS A 264 16.85 -14.81 13.96
N VAL A 265 16.09 -14.63 12.88
CA VAL A 265 16.15 -13.45 12.02
C VAL A 265 14.79 -12.77 11.92
N TYR A 266 14.78 -11.47 11.68
CA TYR A 266 13.52 -10.76 11.46
C TYR A 266 12.86 -11.23 10.16
N GLY A 267 11.53 -11.31 10.14
CA GLY A 267 10.78 -11.65 8.93
C GLY A 267 11.08 -10.69 7.76
N ALA A 268 11.30 -9.42 8.06
CA ALA A 268 11.70 -8.41 7.08
C ALA A 268 13.07 -8.71 6.42
N GLU A 269 14.06 -9.14 7.22
CA GLU A 269 15.39 -9.53 6.74
C GLU A 269 15.32 -10.82 5.91
N PHE A 270 14.54 -11.80 6.37
CA PHE A 270 14.26 -13.02 5.61
C PHE A 270 13.63 -12.71 4.25
N ARG A 271 12.60 -11.85 4.22
CA ARG A 271 11.95 -11.43 2.97
C ARG A 271 12.93 -10.74 2.02
N LYS A 272 13.80 -9.87 2.54
CA LYS A 272 14.85 -9.22 1.75
C LYS A 272 15.81 -10.23 1.13
N ALA A 273 16.28 -11.22 1.91
CA ALA A 273 17.18 -12.25 1.44
C ALA A 273 16.55 -13.17 0.38
N VAL A 274 15.26 -13.50 0.52
CA VAL A 274 14.51 -14.30 -0.47
C VAL A 274 14.21 -13.51 -1.75
N GLY A 275 13.97 -12.21 -1.62
CA GLY A 275 13.59 -11.30 -2.69
C GLY A 275 12.12 -10.86 -2.61
N TYR A 276 11.91 -9.54 -2.74
CA TYR A 276 10.60 -8.91 -2.53
C TYR A 276 9.51 -9.29 -3.53
N ASP A 277 9.89 -9.74 -4.74
CA ASP A 277 8.94 -10.18 -5.78
C ASP A 277 8.56 -11.66 -5.64
N ARG A 278 9.42 -12.47 -5.03
CA ARG A 278 9.18 -13.89 -4.76
C ARG A 278 8.34 -14.08 -3.49
N LEU A 279 8.80 -13.48 -2.40
CA LEU A 279 8.06 -13.43 -1.14
C LEU A 279 7.38 -12.05 -1.04
N LYS A 280 6.20 -11.94 -1.66
CA LYS A 280 5.48 -10.67 -1.82
C LYS A 280 5.23 -9.94 -0.50
N SER A 281 5.04 -10.66 0.60
CA SER A 281 4.89 -10.08 1.93
C SER A 281 5.33 -11.08 3.03
N THR A 282 5.46 -10.60 4.26
CA THR A 282 5.66 -11.44 5.47
C THR A 282 4.34 -11.87 6.10
N LEU A 283 3.19 -11.54 5.51
CA LEU A 283 1.87 -11.95 5.99
C LEU A 283 1.57 -13.36 5.48
N ILE A 284 2.20 -14.34 6.13
CA ILE A 284 2.13 -15.77 5.77
C ILE A 284 0.95 -16.43 6.46
N THR A 285 0.05 -16.99 5.66
CA THR A 285 -1.10 -17.78 6.12
C THR A 285 -0.77 -19.25 6.28
N GLU A 286 0.15 -19.78 5.48
CA GLU A 286 0.57 -21.18 5.54
C GLU A 286 2.06 -21.30 5.17
N MET A 287 2.78 -22.16 5.90
CA MET A 287 4.16 -22.55 5.59
C MET A 287 4.26 -24.06 5.76
N THR A 288 4.61 -24.78 4.69
CA THR A 288 4.81 -26.23 4.71
C THR A 288 6.16 -26.59 4.11
N PHE A 289 6.67 -27.77 4.47
CA PHE A 289 7.94 -28.30 3.99
C PHE A 289 7.72 -29.70 3.40
N ASP A 290 8.13 -29.91 2.15
CA ASP A 290 7.93 -31.19 1.43
C ASP A 290 9.16 -32.11 1.47
N GLY A 291 10.19 -31.77 2.26
CA GLY A 291 11.48 -32.46 2.31
C GLY A 291 12.55 -31.83 1.42
N SER A 292 12.15 -31.04 0.41
CA SER A 292 13.08 -30.40 -0.54
C SER A 292 12.85 -28.90 -0.71
N HIS A 293 11.63 -28.44 -0.46
CA HIS A 293 11.22 -27.04 -0.61
C HIS A 293 10.27 -26.64 0.51
N PHE A 294 10.33 -25.36 0.84
CA PHE A 294 9.27 -24.68 1.58
C PHE A 294 8.23 -24.12 0.62
N ILE A 295 6.97 -24.32 0.96
CA ILE A 295 5.83 -23.72 0.27
C ILE A 295 5.24 -22.68 1.21
N PHE A 296 5.29 -21.42 0.80
CA PHE A 296 4.71 -20.30 1.53
C PHE A 296 3.44 -19.84 0.81
N LYS A 297 2.34 -19.75 1.55
CA LYS A 297 1.14 -19.03 1.11
C LYS A 297 0.96 -17.78 1.93
N GLY A 298 0.60 -16.69 1.27
CA GLY A 298 0.43 -15.41 1.94
C GLY A 298 -0.50 -14.46 1.23
N LYS A 299 -0.58 -13.26 1.80
CA LYS A 299 -1.53 -12.21 1.41
C LYS A 299 -0.83 -10.86 1.27
N GLY A 300 -1.34 -10.01 0.40
CA GLY A 300 -0.82 -8.65 0.17
C GLY A 300 0.55 -8.63 -0.51
N TRP A 301 1.05 -7.41 -0.76
CA TRP A 301 2.36 -7.17 -1.36
C TRP A 301 2.97 -5.91 -0.76
N GLY A 302 4.14 -6.08 -0.14
CA GLY A 302 4.93 -5.00 0.43
C GLY A 302 5.15 -5.15 1.94
N ASN A 303 5.71 -4.09 2.52
CA ASN A 303 6.06 -4.04 3.93
C ASN A 303 4.83 -3.99 4.85
N GLY A 304 3.67 -3.49 4.38
CA GLY A 304 2.44 -3.43 5.18
C GLY A 304 2.35 -2.22 6.10
N VAL A 305 3.36 -1.36 6.17
CA VAL A 305 3.41 -0.18 7.05
C VAL A 305 2.88 1.05 6.31
N GLY A 306 2.13 1.90 7.03
CA GLY A 306 1.62 3.18 6.54
C GLY A 306 0.56 3.05 5.43
N LEU A 307 0.59 3.92 4.41
CA LEU A 307 -0.46 3.97 3.39
C LEU A 307 -0.49 2.66 2.55
N CYS A 308 -1.61 1.94 2.60
CA CYS A 308 -1.92 0.83 1.70
C CYS A 308 -2.51 1.40 0.40
N GLN A 309 -1.82 1.25 -0.73
CA GLN A 309 -2.22 1.85 -2.01
C GLN A 309 -3.58 1.31 -2.50
N TRP A 310 -3.77 -0.01 -2.49
CA TRP A 310 -5.06 -0.61 -2.85
C TRP A 310 -6.17 -0.27 -1.86
N GLY A 311 -5.83 -0.05 -0.58
CA GLY A 311 -6.80 0.39 0.41
C GLY A 311 -7.18 1.86 0.23
N ALA A 312 -6.23 2.73 -0.12
CA ALA A 312 -6.50 4.10 -0.56
C ALA A 312 -7.41 4.13 -1.80
N TYR A 313 -7.17 3.24 -2.77
CA TYR A 313 -8.06 3.06 -3.92
C TYR A 313 -9.48 2.70 -3.47
N THR A 314 -9.64 1.69 -2.60
CA THR A 314 -10.97 1.30 -2.08
C THR A 314 -11.65 2.46 -1.38
N PHE A 315 -10.97 3.15 -0.47
CA PHE A 315 -11.54 4.28 0.26
C PHE A 315 -11.93 5.43 -0.67
N ALA A 316 -11.13 5.73 -1.68
CA ALA A 316 -11.46 6.75 -2.67
C ALA A 316 -12.66 6.35 -3.54
N LYS A 317 -12.80 5.05 -3.88
CA LYS A 317 -14.02 4.53 -4.54
C LYS A 317 -15.26 4.64 -3.65
N ASP A 318 -15.09 4.53 -2.34
CA ASP A 318 -16.14 4.74 -1.35
C ASP A 318 -16.38 6.23 -1.03
N GLY A 319 -15.72 7.15 -1.74
CA GLY A 319 -15.94 8.59 -1.65
C GLY A 319 -15.18 9.31 -0.53
N ARG A 320 -14.23 8.65 0.14
CA ARG A 320 -13.40 9.28 1.18
C ARG A 320 -12.36 10.22 0.54
N SER A 321 -12.13 11.34 1.20
CA SER A 321 -11.08 12.30 0.85
C SER A 321 -9.68 11.79 1.17
N ALA A 322 -8.66 12.39 0.55
CA ALA A 322 -7.25 12.11 0.84
C ALA A 322 -6.92 12.28 2.32
N GLU A 323 -7.47 13.30 2.99
CA GLU A 323 -7.27 13.53 4.42
C GLU A 323 -7.83 12.37 5.27
N GLU A 324 -9.04 11.91 4.97
CA GLU A 324 -9.65 10.78 5.66
C GLU A 324 -8.89 9.47 5.44
N ILE A 325 -8.37 9.26 4.22
CA ILE A 325 -7.50 8.13 3.88
C ILE A 325 -6.22 8.18 4.72
N LEU A 326 -5.53 9.31 4.75
CA LEU A 326 -4.26 9.46 5.45
C LEU A 326 -4.42 9.33 6.97
N LYS A 327 -5.47 9.92 7.56
CA LYS A 327 -5.77 9.78 9.00
C LYS A 327 -6.06 8.35 9.43
N HIS A 328 -6.56 7.52 8.51
CA HIS A 328 -6.74 6.10 8.77
C HIS A 328 -5.39 5.36 8.86
N TYR A 329 -4.48 5.61 7.92
CA TYR A 329 -3.21 4.87 7.83
C TYR A 329 -2.07 5.43 8.71
N TYR A 330 -2.08 6.73 8.99
CA TYR A 330 -1.12 7.41 9.85
C TYR A 330 -1.87 7.96 11.07
N VAL A 331 -2.11 7.07 12.05
CA VAL A 331 -3.03 7.34 13.15
C VAL A 331 -2.54 8.53 13.99
N GLY A 332 -3.40 9.53 14.15
CA GLY A 332 -3.08 10.75 14.91
C GLY A 332 -2.15 11.74 14.18
N ALA A 333 -1.79 11.47 12.92
CA ALA A 333 -1.08 12.44 12.10
C ALA A 333 -2.04 13.52 11.55
N GLU A 334 -1.49 14.70 11.32
CA GLU A 334 -2.20 15.88 10.82
C GLU A 334 -1.52 16.39 9.55
N ILE A 335 -2.31 16.95 8.64
CA ILE A 335 -1.80 17.56 7.42
C ILE A 335 -1.37 18.99 7.72
N ARG A 336 -0.15 19.34 7.32
CA ARG A 336 0.38 20.70 7.36
C ARG A 336 0.74 21.17 5.95
N LYS A 337 0.24 22.33 5.56
CA LYS A 337 0.67 23.07 4.35
C LYS A 337 1.94 23.86 4.69
N LEU A 338 3.00 23.68 3.89
CA LEU A 338 4.31 24.31 4.07
C LEU A 338 4.50 25.50 3.12
N TRP A 339 4.13 25.32 1.85
CA TRP A 339 4.17 26.34 0.80
C TRP A 339 2.92 26.25 -0.08
N ASP A 340 2.64 27.33 -0.79
CA ASP A 340 1.53 27.42 -1.73
C ASP A 340 1.80 26.75 -3.07
#